data_AF-A0A7K3H637-F1
#
_entry.id   AF-A0A7K3H637-F1
#
_cell.length_a   1.000
_cell.length_b   1.000
_cell.length_c   1.000
_cell.angle_alpha   90.00
_cell.angle_beta   90.00
_cell.angle_gamma   90.00
#
_symmetry.space_group_name_H-M   'P 1'
#
loop_
_entity.id
_entity.type
_entity.pdbx_description
1 polymer ?
#
loop_
_entity_poly.entity_id
_entity_poly.type
_entity_poly.pdbx_seq_one_letter_code
_entity_poly.pdbx_strand_id
1 'polypeptide(L)'
;PARPDGVLLTDADGRDQPLVAVYRTEPLRRELALIAAEHGGLAHLPLRLLTADLSLRRLPAPDPAAAFDCDTWDHLAAARARIRDHGRVLDEWISEVKKELGIELDVDTAALLDLARDAAHGVARPAAPLTTFLVGYAAGRSGGGPEQVLANVRRAEALAARWAEEAGEDPGKNTE
;
A
#
# COMPACT_ATOMS: atom_id res chain seq x y z
N PRO A 1 -11.78 35.31 -6.94
CA PRO A 1 -12.64 34.40 -6.12
C PRO A 1 -11.88 34.05 -4.84
N ALA A 2 -12.57 33.91 -3.70
CA ALA A 2 -11.94 33.46 -2.46
C ALA A 2 -11.37 32.05 -2.64
N ARG A 3 -10.23 31.77 -1.99
CA ARG A 3 -9.59 30.45 -2.06
C ARG A 3 -10.40 29.46 -1.22
N PRO A 4 -10.76 28.27 -1.75
CA PRO A 4 -11.58 27.32 -1.02
C PRO A 4 -10.87 26.82 0.24
N ASP A 5 -11.67 26.43 1.24
CA ASP A 5 -11.23 25.82 2.49
C ASP A 5 -10.75 24.38 2.30
N GLY A 6 -11.18 23.72 1.23
CA GLY A 6 -10.70 22.40 0.86
C GLY A 6 -11.09 21.98 -0.55
N VAL A 7 -10.56 20.83 -0.96
CA VAL A 7 -10.93 20.14 -2.19
C VAL A 7 -11.32 18.72 -1.80
N LEU A 8 -12.47 18.26 -2.25
CA LEU A 8 -12.90 16.86 -2.08
C LEU A 8 -13.18 16.22 -3.43
N LEU A 9 -13.06 14.90 -3.45
CA LEU A 9 -13.37 14.11 -4.61
C LEU A 9 -14.89 13.88 -4.72
N THR A 10 -15.42 13.82 -5.94
CA THR A 10 -16.80 13.38 -6.20
C THR A 10 -16.78 12.12 -7.04
N ASP A 11 -17.54 11.11 -6.64
CA ASP A 11 -17.62 9.85 -7.39
C ASP A 11 -18.40 9.98 -8.71
N ALA A 12 -18.52 8.86 -9.44
CA ALA A 12 -19.23 8.80 -10.71
C ALA A 12 -20.74 9.11 -10.60
N ASP A 13 -21.33 8.91 -9.42
CA ASP A 13 -22.73 9.23 -9.13
C ASP A 13 -22.90 10.68 -8.65
N GLY A 14 -21.80 11.45 -8.57
CA GLY A 14 -21.78 12.83 -8.13
C GLY A 14 -21.86 13.00 -6.61
N ARG A 15 -21.62 11.94 -5.82
CA ARG A 15 -21.59 12.04 -4.35
C ARG A 15 -20.24 12.57 -3.88
N ASP A 16 -20.30 13.47 -2.91
CA ASP A 16 -19.11 14.02 -2.24
C ASP A 16 -18.43 12.94 -1.39
N GLN A 17 -17.09 12.84 -1.51
CA GLN A 17 -16.25 11.87 -0.81
C GLN A 17 -15.38 12.59 0.23
N PRO A 18 -15.92 12.89 1.43
CA PRO A 18 -15.26 13.78 2.40
C PRO A 18 -14.00 13.19 3.03
N LEU A 19 -13.82 11.87 2.94
CA LEU A 19 -12.62 11.16 3.40
C LEU A 19 -11.51 11.12 2.34
N VAL A 20 -11.83 11.46 1.08
CA VAL A 20 -10.88 11.59 -0.03
C VAL A 20 -10.77 13.06 -0.41
N ALA A 21 -10.16 13.82 0.51
CA ALA A 21 -10.13 15.28 0.45
C ALA A 21 -8.86 15.87 1.04
N VAL A 22 -8.58 17.11 0.67
CA VAL A 22 -7.54 17.94 1.28
C VAL A 22 -8.19 19.19 1.85
N TYR A 23 -8.09 19.35 3.17
CA TYR A 23 -8.63 20.50 3.89
C TYR A 23 -7.51 21.42 4.38
N ARG A 24 -7.82 22.71 4.47
CA ARG A 24 -6.96 23.68 5.12
C ARG A 24 -7.12 23.59 6.62
N THR A 25 -6.00 23.50 7.32
CA THR A 25 -5.96 23.29 8.77
C THR A 25 -6.73 24.32 9.57
N GLU A 26 -6.60 25.60 9.23
CA GLU A 26 -7.24 26.69 9.99
C GLU A 26 -8.78 26.68 9.88
N PRO A 27 -9.39 26.75 8.67
CA PRO A 27 -10.84 26.60 8.53
C PRO A 27 -11.38 25.30 9.13
N LEU A 28 -10.69 24.17 8.89
CA LEU A 28 -11.08 22.87 9.42
C LEU A 28 -11.17 22.87 10.95
N ARG A 29 -10.14 23.39 11.63
CA ARG A 29 -10.12 23.46 13.10
C ARG A 29 -11.16 24.43 13.65
N ARG A 30 -11.41 25.55 12.96
CA ARG A 30 -12.45 26.50 13.35
C ARG A 30 -13.83 25.84 13.34
N GLU A 31 -14.21 25.20 12.24
CA GLU A 31 -15.53 24.57 12.12
C GLU A 31 -15.68 23.39 13.10
N LEU A 32 -14.63 22.57 13.29
CA LEU A 32 -14.64 21.52 14.31
C LEU A 32 -14.86 22.07 15.73
N ALA A 33 -14.25 23.20 16.06
CA ALA A 33 -14.44 23.83 17.37
C ALA A 33 -15.86 24.37 17.54
N LEU A 34 -16.46 24.93 16.49
CA LEU A 34 -17.85 25.40 16.50
C LEU A 34 -18.83 24.25 16.70
N ILE A 35 -18.67 23.16 15.94
CA ILE A 35 -19.49 21.94 16.07
C ILE A 35 -19.37 21.36 17.49
N ALA A 36 -18.14 21.26 18.01
CA ALA A 36 -17.91 20.75 19.36
C ALA A 36 -18.57 21.62 20.44
N ALA A 37 -18.55 22.94 20.28
CA ALA A 37 -19.20 23.88 21.19
C ALA A 37 -20.73 23.78 21.14
N GLU A 38 -21.30 23.57 19.95
CA GLU A 38 -22.75 23.43 19.76
C GLU A 38 -23.28 22.09 20.27
N HIS A 39 -22.57 20.99 20.01
CA HIS A 39 -23.05 19.63 20.28
C HIS A 39 -22.44 18.99 21.53
N GLY A 40 -21.57 19.69 22.25
CA GLY A 40 -20.89 19.17 23.45
C GLY A 40 -19.80 18.13 23.16
N GLY A 41 -19.38 17.99 21.90
CA GLY A 41 -18.35 17.06 21.46
C GLY A 41 -18.42 16.75 19.96
N LEU A 42 -17.51 15.91 19.48
CA LEU A 42 -17.43 15.48 18.07
C LEU A 42 -17.83 14.02 17.85
N ALA A 43 -17.94 13.24 18.92
CA ALA A 43 -18.23 11.82 18.83
C ALA A 43 -19.65 11.57 18.29
N HIS A 44 -19.79 10.56 17.44
CA HIS A 44 -21.07 10.14 16.86
C HIS A 44 -21.79 11.19 16.00
N LEU A 45 -21.08 12.25 15.58
CA LEU A 45 -21.61 13.25 14.67
C LEU A 45 -21.30 12.91 13.20
N PRO A 46 -22.23 13.22 12.28
CA PRO A 46 -21.97 12.99 10.87
C PRO A 46 -21.03 14.07 10.31
N LEU A 47 -20.05 13.66 9.50
CA LEU A 47 -19.11 14.57 8.83
C LEU A 47 -19.77 15.65 7.97
N ARG A 48 -21.03 15.45 7.57
CA ARG A 48 -21.80 16.44 6.80
C ARG A 48 -21.94 17.79 7.51
N LEU A 49 -21.92 17.81 8.85
CA LEU A 49 -21.97 19.05 9.62
C LEU A 49 -20.74 19.91 9.31
N LEU A 50 -19.56 19.27 9.35
CA LEU A 50 -18.31 19.93 9.01
C LEU A 50 -18.27 20.38 7.55
N THR A 51 -18.66 19.50 6.61
CA THR A 51 -18.51 19.82 5.18
C THR A 51 -19.55 20.82 4.68
N ALA A 52 -20.66 21.01 5.40
CA ALA A 52 -21.66 22.02 5.05
C ALA A 52 -21.16 23.45 5.26
N ASP A 53 -20.32 23.66 6.27
CA ASP A 53 -19.82 24.99 6.65
C ASP A 53 -18.47 25.36 6.03
N LEU A 54 -17.84 24.43 5.30
CA LEU A 54 -16.59 24.67 4.56
C LEU A 54 -16.87 25.06 3.11
N SER A 55 -16.10 26.03 2.60
CA SER A 55 -16.08 26.34 1.16
C SER A 55 -15.27 25.29 0.40
N LEU A 56 -15.96 24.29 -0.16
CA LEU A 56 -15.32 23.12 -0.77
C LEU A 56 -15.37 23.16 -2.30
N ARG A 57 -14.22 22.93 -2.94
CA ARG A 57 -14.16 22.66 -4.38
C ARG A 57 -14.33 21.16 -4.62
N ARG A 58 -15.24 20.81 -5.52
CA ARG A 58 -15.46 19.43 -5.97
C ARG A 58 -14.52 19.09 -7.12
N LEU A 59 -13.86 17.94 -7.03
CA LEU A 59 -13.00 17.39 -8.05
C LEU A 59 -13.56 16.03 -8.50
N PRO A 60 -13.98 15.88 -9.77
CA PRO A 60 -14.41 14.58 -10.28
C PRO A 60 -13.32 13.52 -10.15
N ALA A 61 -13.71 12.31 -9.75
CA ALA A 61 -12.82 11.17 -9.67
C ALA A 61 -12.15 10.90 -11.04
N PRO A 62 -10.82 10.70 -11.10
CA PRO A 62 -10.14 10.40 -12.35
C PRO A 62 -10.50 9.02 -12.90
N ASP A 63 -10.86 8.07 -12.02
CA ASP A 63 -11.44 6.79 -12.38
C ASP A 63 -12.43 6.31 -11.29
N PRO A 64 -13.37 5.41 -11.62
CA PRO A 64 -14.41 4.95 -10.69
C PRO A 64 -13.89 4.27 -9.43
N ALA A 65 -12.65 3.74 -9.43
CA ALA A 65 -12.08 3.09 -8.25
C ALA A 65 -11.40 4.09 -7.29
N ALA A 66 -11.20 5.34 -7.68
CA ALA A 66 -10.52 6.34 -6.85
C ALA A 66 -11.25 6.64 -5.53
N ALA A 67 -12.55 6.35 -5.45
CA ALA A 67 -13.36 6.47 -4.24
C ALA A 67 -14.10 5.19 -3.87
N PHE A 68 -13.70 4.04 -4.41
CA PHE A 68 -14.40 2.78 -4.18
C PHE A 68 -14.22 2.31 -2.74
N ASP A 69 -15.32 2.24 -1.98
CA ASP A 69 -15.35 1.67 -0.64
C ASP A 69 -15.56 0.15 -0.66
N CYS A 70 -15.31 -0.49 0.47
CA CYS A 70 -15.59 -1.89 0.68
C CYS A 70 -16.59 -2.08 1.82
N ASP A 71 -17.84 -1.69 1.59
CA ASP A 71 -18.93 -1.84 2.58
C ASP A 71 -19.61 -3.21 2.57
N THR A 72 -19.48 -3.98 1.49
CA THR A 72 -20.13 -5.28 1.33
C THR A 72 -19.14 -6.36 0.89
N TRP A 73 -19.56 -7.63 1.03
CA TRP A 73 -18.79 -8.77 0.52
C TRP A 73 -18.58 -8.71 -0.99
N ASP A 74 -19.56 -8.20 -1.73
CA ASP A 74 -19.46 -8.00 -3.18
C ASP A 74 -18.42 -6.91 -3.50
N HIS A 75 -18.37 -5.82 -2.71
CA HIS A 75 -17.35 -4.79 -2.89
C HIS A 75 -15.94 -5.36 -2.66
N LEU A 76 -15.77 -6.19 -1.62
CA LEU A 76 -14.49 -6.86 -1.35
C LEU A 76 -14.10 -7.81 -2.49
N ALA A 77 -15.05 -8.55 -3.06
CA ALA A 77 -14.81 -9.44 -4.19
C ALA A 77 -14.35 -8.65 -5.44
N ALA A 78 -14.98 -7.52 -5.72
CA ALA A 78 -14.61 -6.62 -6.80
C ALA A 78 -13.21 -6.02 -6.60
N ALA A 79 -12.89 -5.55 -5.39
CA ALA A 79 -11.54 -5.07 -5.04
C ALA A 79 -10.48 -6.17 -5.25
N ARG A 80 -10.76 -7.41 -4.80
CA ARG A 80 -9.87 -8.56 -5.01
C ARG A 80 -9.70 -8.92 -6.48
N ALA A 81 -10.74 -8.83 -7.29
CA ALA A 81 -10.64 -9.03 -8.73
C ALA A 81 -9.70 -8.00 -9.37
N ARG A 82 -9.84 -6.72 -9.01
CA ARG A 82 -8.97 -5.65 -9.51
C ARG A 82 -7.51 -5.82 -9.07
N ILE A 83 -7.25 -6.27 -7.84
CA ILE A 83 -5.88 -6.61 -7.39
C ILE A 83 -5.32 -7.77 -8.21
N ARG A 84 -6.12 -8.81 -8.49
CA ARG A 84 -5.70 -9.93 -9.35
C ARG A 84 -5.38 -9.49 -10.78
N ASP A 85 -6.10 -8.51 -11.32
CA ASP A 85 -5.76 -7.94 -12.63
C ASP A 85 -4.39 -7.25 -12.63
N HIS A 86 -3.99 -6.59 -11.54
CA HIS A 86 -2.62 -6.07 -11.40
C HIS A 86 -1.58 -7.22 -11.37
N GLY A 87 -1.95 -8.39 -10.83
CA GLY A 87 -1.15 -9.61 -10.95
C GLY A 87 -0.91 -10.02 -12.40
N ARG A 88 -1.95 -9.99 -13.25
CA ARG A 88 -1.79 -10.24 -14.70
C ARG A 88 -0.84 -9.25 -15.37
N VAL A 89 -0.91 -7.96 -15.00
CA VAL A 89 0.02 -6.94 -15.53
C VAL A 89 1.47 -7.26 -15.13
N LEU A 90 1.69 -7.75 -13.91
CA LEU A 90 3.02 -8.19 -13.47
C LEU A 90 3.51 -9.41 -14.24
N ASP A 91 2.64 -10.41 -14.48
CA ASP A 91 2.97 -11.62 -15.25
C ASP A 91 3.32 -11.29 -16.71
N GLU A 92 2.55 -10.40 -17.34
CA GLU A 92 2.81 -9.88 -18.69
C GLU A 92 4.16 -9.14 -18.73
N TRP A 93 4.41 -8.25 -17.76
CA TRP A 93 5.68 -7.52 -17.66
C TRP A 93 6.88 -8.47 -17.48
N ILE A 94 6.78 -9.44 -16.57
CA ILE A 94 7.83 -10.44 -16.35
C ILE A 94 8.09 -11.23 -17.63
N SER A 95 7.04 -11.60 -18.37
CA SER A 95 7.16 -12.35 -19.62
C SER A 95 7.92 -11.54 -20.69
N GLU A 96 7.62 -10.26 -20.85
CA GLU A 96 8.33 -9.39 -21.79
C GLU A 96 9.79 -9.15 -21.36
N VAL A 97 10.07 -8.97 -20.06
CA VAL A 97 11.45 -8.83 -19.55
C VAL A 97 12.26 -10.11 -19.78
N LYS A 98 11.68 -11.30 -19.52
CA LYS A 98 12.32 -12.59 -19.81
C LYS A 98 12.71 -12.70 -21.29
N LYS A 99 11.79 -12.33 -22.17
CA LYS A 99 11.99 -12.36 -23.62
C LYS A 99 13.10 -11.38 -24.06
N GLU A 100 13.08 -10.14 -23.59
CA GLU A 100 14.10 -9.13 -23.91
C GLU A 100 15.50 -9.54 -23.45
N LEU A 101 15.59 -10.18 -22.27
CA LEU A 101 16.86 -10.65 -21.71
C LEU A 101 17.29 -12.04 -22.21
N GLY A 102 16.45 -12.74 -22.98
CA GLY A 102 16.70 -14.11 -23.44
C GLY A 102 16.78 -15.13 -22.30
N ILE A 103 15.96 -14.96 -21.26
CA ILE A 103 15.96 -15.80 -20.06
C ILE A 103 14.78 -16.76 -20.09
N GLU A 104 15.08 -18.07 -20.15
CA GLU A 104 14.12 -19.14 -19.94
C GLU A 104 14.28 -19.69 -18.52
N LEU A 105 13.58 -19.06 -17.57
CA LEU A 105 13.62 -19.45 -16.16
C LEU A 105 12.21 -19.41 -15.57
N ASP A 106 11.71 -20.55 -15.14
CA ASP A 106 10.42 -20.68 -14.46
C ASP A 106 10.62 -20.60 -12.93
N VAL A 107 10.60 -19.38 -12.39
CA VAL A 107 10.77 -19.14 -10.95
C VAL A 107 9.43 -19.00 -10.27
N ASP A 108 9.32 -19.57 -9.09
CA ASP A 108 8.25 -19.27 -8.14
C ASP A 108 8.30 -17.78 -7.72
N THR A 109 7.51 -16.97 -8.42
CA THR A 109 7.45 -15.52 -8.21
C THR A 109 6.85 -15.18 -6.85
N ALA A 110 5.92 -16.00 -6.35
CA ALA A 110 5.32 -15.79 -5.03
C ALA A 110 6.39 -15.95 -3.93
N ALA A 111 7.20 -17.01 -3.99
CA ALA A 111 8.30 -17.22 -3.06
C ALA A 111 9.32 -16.07 -3.07
N LEU A 112 9.67 -15.54 -4.26
CA LEU A 112 10.57 -14.38 -4.35
C LEU A 112 9.97 -13.10 -3.72
N LEU A 113 8.66 -12.87 -3.91
CA LEU A 113 7.97 -11.71 -3.35
C LEU A 113 7.75 -11.83 -1.84
N ASP A 114 7.51 -13.03 -1.32
CA ASP A 114 7.42 -13.28 0.12
C ASP A 114 8.80 -13.09 0.77
N LEU A 115 9.90 -13.59 0.19
CA LEU A 115 11.25 -13.27 0.66
C LEU A 115 11.53 -11.76 0.65
N ALA A 116 11.14 -11.05 -0.41
CA ALA A 116 11.32 -9.60 -0.49
C ALA A 116 10.56 -8.89 0.65
N ARG A 117 9.33 -9.33 0.94
CA ARG A 117 8.53 -8.83 2.06
C ARG A 117 9.24 -9.06 3.40
N ASP A 118 9.73 -10.28 3.64
CA ASP A 118 10.39 -10.63 4.88
C ASP A 118 11.68 -9.84 5.09
N ALA A 119 12.49 -9.67 4.03
CA ALA A 119 13.67 -8.82 4.09
C ALA A 119 13.34 -7.34 4.36
N ALA A 120 12.27 -6.81 3.74
CA ALA A 120 11.85 -5.43 3.95
C ALA A 120 11.38 -5.16 5.38
N HIS A 121 10.71 -6.13 6.01
CA HIS A 121 10.21 -6.02 7.38
C HIS A 121 11.25 -6.36 8.43
N GLY A 122 12.05 -7.41 8.21
CA GLY A 122 13.02 -7.92 9.17
C GLY A 122 14.36 -7.20 9.18
N VAL A 123 14.71 -6.50 8.09
CA VAL A 123 15.99 -5.78 7.97
C VAL A 123 15.77 -4.29 7.75
N ALA A 124 15.30 -3.91 6.55
CA ALA A 124 14.95 -2.54 6.17
C ALA A 124 14.29 -2.54 4.79
N ARG A 125 13.47 -1.53 4.47
CA ARG A 125 12.79 -1.42 3.17
C ARG A 125 13.70 -1.64 1.94
N PRO A 126 14.94 -1.09 1.86
CA PRO A 126 15.83 -1.33 0.73
C PRO A 126 16.33 -2.78 0.60
N ALA A 127 16.21 -3.62 1.63
CA ALA A 127 16.67 -5.00 1.61
C ALA A 127 15.84 -5.88 0.66
N ALA A 128 14.57 -5.55 0.39
CA ALA A 128 13.72 -6.29 -0.54
C ALA A 128 14.38 -6.50 -1.93
N PRO A 129 14.70 -5.44 -2.70
CA PRO A 129 15.28 -5.60 -4.03
C PRO A 129 16.73 -6.12 -4.00
N LEU A 130 17.50 -5.79 -2.96
CA LEU A 130 18.91 -6.23 -2.85
C LEU A 130 19.01 -7.73 -2.59
N THR A 131 18.15 -8.26 -1.72
CA THR A 131 18.12 -9.69 -1.38
C THR A 131 17.69 -10.53 -2.57
N THR A 132 16.64 -10.15 -3.29
CA THR A 132 16.18 -10.92 -4.46
C THR A 132 17.20 -10.88 -5.61
N PHE A 133 17.89 -9.76 -5.81
CA PHE A 133 19.02 -9.68 -6.74
C PHE A 133 20.14 -10.67 -6.38
N LEU A 134 20.58 -10.70 -5.12
CA LEU A 134 21.65 -11.59 -4.67
C LEU A 134 21.28 -13.06 -4.76
N VAL A 135 20.03 -13.41 -4.46
CA VAL A 135 19.47 -14.76 -4.64
C VAL A 135 19.57 -15.21 -6.09
N GLY A 136 19.15 -14.36 -7.03
CA GLY A 136 19.23 -14.63 -8.47
C GLY A 136 20.69 -14.71 -8.96
N TYR A 137 21.53 -13.77 -8.52
CA TYR A 137 22.95 -13.74 -8.88
C TYR A 137 23.70 -14.99 -8.39
N ALA A 138 23.46 -15.41 -7.14
CA ALA A 138 24.05 -16.63 -6.59
C ALA A 138 23.57 -17.88 -7.35
N ALA A 139 22.29 -17.93 -7.76
CA ALA A 139 21.77 -19.04 -8.55
C ALA A 139 22.46 -19.11 -9.92
N GLY A 140 22.61 -17.98 -10.60
CA GLY A 140 23.34 -17.88 -11.86
C GLY A 140 24.80 -18.34 -11.76
N ARG A 141 25.46 -18.04 -10.63
CA ARG A 141 26.84 -18.51 -10.36
C ARG A 141 26.93 -20.02 -10.13
N SER A 142 25.83 -20.67 -9.74
CA SER A 142 25.75 -22.12 -9.48
C SER A 142 25.18 -22.93 -10.64
N GLY A 143 25.23 -22.39 -11.87
CA GLY A 143 24.72 -23.07 -13.07
C GLY A 143 23.29 -22.67 -13.46
N GLY A 144 22.67 -21.76 -12.70
CA GLY A 144 21.29 -21.31 -12.93
C GLY A 144 20.25 -22.36 -12.53
N GLY A 145 18.98 -22.07 -12.83
CA GLY A 145 17.87 -23.00 -12.65
C GLY A 145 16.92 -22.65 -11.49
N PRO A 146 15.63 -23.04 -11.58
CA PRO A 146 14.63 -22.75 -10.55
C PRO A 146 14.97 -23.35 -9.18
N GLU A 147 15.57 -24.54 -9.16
CA GLU A 147 15.95 -25.22 -7.91
C GLU A 147 17.01 -24.44 -7.13
N GLN A 148 18.00 -23.87 -7.84
CA GLN A 148 19.06 -23.06 -7.25
C GLN A 148 18.50 -21.76 -6.70
N VAL A 149 17.55 -21.13 -7.40
CA VAL A 149 16.83 -19.96 -6.89
C VAL A 149 16.07 -20.32 -5.62
N LEU A 150 15.29 -21.39 -5.62
CA LEU A 150 14.50 -21.82 -4.47
C LEU A 150 15.39 -22.16 -3.25
N ALA A 151 16.51 -22.84 -3.48
CA ALA A 151 17.48 -23.13 -2.43
C ALA A 151 18.13 -21.86 -1.85
N ASN A 152 18.34 -20.83 -2.68
CA ASN A 152 18.82 -19.53 -2.23
C ASN A 152 17.74 -18.75 -1.46
N VAL A 153 16.49 -18.81 -1.92
CA VAL A 153 15.34 -18.19 -1.25
C VAL A 153 15.22 -18.68 0.18
N ARG A 154 15.15 -20.00 0.39
CA ARG A 154 15.06 -20.59 1.74
C ARG A 154 16.18 -20.17 2.67
N ARG A 155 17.41 -20.06 2.14
CA ARG A 155 18.58 -19.59 2.92
C ARG A 155 18.46 -18.12 3.31
N ALA A 156 17.96 -17.28 2.41
CA ALA A 156 17.76 -15.86 2.65
C ALA A 156 16.59 -15.60 3.61
N GLU A 157 15.49 -16.35 3.49
CA GLU A 157 14.35 -16.29 4.44
C GLU A 157 14.80 -16.60 5.86
N ALA A 158 15.54 -17.70 6.05
CA ALA A 158 16.08 -18.07 7.36
C ALA A 158 17.04 -17.01 7.93
N LEU A 159 17.77 -16.29 7.07
CA LEU A 159 18.63 -15.19 7.49
C LEU A 159 17.82 -13.95 7.90
N ALA A 160 16.80 -13.58 7.12
CA ALA A 160 15.93 -12.45 7.41
C ALA A 160 15.14 -12.66 8.73
N ALA A 161 14.68 -13.89 8.99
CA ALA A 161 14.01 -14.24 10.24
C ALA A 161 14.91 -14.01 11.46
N ARG A 162 16.17 -14.48 11.42
CA ARG A 162 17.12 -14.25 12.52
C ARG A 162 17.41 -12.78 12.76
N TRP A 163 17.56 -12.00 11.68
CA TRP A 163 17.74 -10.55 11.80
C TRP A 163 16.54 -9.86 12.46
N ALA A 164 15.32 -10.30 12.13
CA ALA A 164 14.11 -9.77 12.73
C ALA A 164 14.01 -10.11 14.24
N GLU A 165 14.40 -11.33 14.62
CA GLU A 165 14.48 -11.76 16.02
C GLU A 165 15.49 -10.92 16.80
N GLU A 166 16.72 -10.78 16.28
CA GLU A 166 17.78 -9.97 16.90
C GLU A 166 17.38 -8.49 17.04
N ALA A 167 16.67 -7.92 16.06
CA ALA A 167 16.16 -6.56 16.12
C ALA A 167 14.98 -6.39 17.09
N GLY A 168 14.20 -7.45 17.30
CA GLY A 168 13.11 -7.50 18.29
C GLY A 168 13.60 -7.68 19.73
N GLU A 169 14.79 -8.25 19.91
CA GLU A 169 15.46 -8.48 21.19
C GLU A 169 16.26 -7.27 21.71
N ASP A 170 16.08 -6.08 21.13
CA ASP A 170 16.76 -4.85 21.58
C ASP A 170 16.64 -4.68 23.12
N PRO A 171 17.75 -4.79 23.88
CA PRO A 171 17.75 -4.71 25.34
C PRO A 171 17.37 -3.30 25.86
N GLY A 172 17.25 -2.31 24.98
CA GLY A 172 17.01 -0.90 25.31
C GLY A 172 15.59 -0.53 25.72
N LYS A 173 14.62 -1.46 25.74
CA LYS A 173 13.22 -1.19 26.18
C LYS A 173 12.88 -1.63 27.61
N ASN A 174 13.84 -2.13 28.38
CA ASN A 174 13.65 -2.47 29.80
C ASN A 174 14.51 -1.60 30.74
N THR A 175 14.45 -0.27 30.61
CA THR A 175 14.82 0.66 31.70
C THR A 175 14.15 2.02 31.50
N GLU A 176 12.98 2.24 32.10
CA GLU A 176 12.72 3.18 33.21
C GLU A 176 11.23 3.13 33.62
#